data_AF-A0A965RHD2-F1
#
_entry.id   AF-A0A965RHD2-F1
#
_cell.length_a   1.000
_cell.length_b   1.000
_cell.length_c   1.000
_cell.angle_alpha   90.00
_cell.angle_beta   90.00
_cell.angle_gamma   90.00
#
_symmetry.space_group_name_H-M   'P 1'
#
loop_
_entity.id
_entity.type
_entity.pdbx_description
1 polymer ?
#
loop_
_entity_poly.entity_id
_entity_poly.type
_entity_poly.pdbx_seq_one_letter_code
_entity_poly.pdbx_strand_id
1 'polypeptide(L)'
;MTPAQPPWQALRQRWEAVSRTPDGEPLVSPCVSVCTMHAEVDECQGCLRSIDEIAHWGMSTPAEQRLVWQRLGERIQQHFHKD
;
A
#
# COMPACT_ATOMS: atom_id res chain seq x y z
N MET A 1 -6.16 -17.65 17.71
CA MET A 1 -6.21 -16.17 17.61
C MET A 1 -4.84 -15.73 17.13
N THR A 2 -4.70 -15.37 15.86
CA THR A 2 -3.42 -14.95 15.29
C THR A 2 -3.00 -13.63 15.94
N PRO A 3 -1.74 -13.45 16.38
CA PRO A 3 -1.29 -12.15 16.86
C PRO A 3 -1.51 -11.11 15.75
N ALA A 4 -1.99 -9.92 16.13
CA ALA A 4 -2.12 -8.80 15.20
C ALA A 4 -0.71 -8.51 14.65
N GLN A 5 -0.50 -8.79 13.37
CA GLN A 5 0.75 -8.50 12.69
C GLN A 5 0.97 -6.98 12.71
N PRO A 6 2.22 -6.51 12.85
CA PRO A 6 2.50 -5.10 12.66
C PRO A 6 1.94 -4.61 11.32
N PRO A 7 1.44 -3.36 11.23
CA PRO A 7 0.79 -2.85 10.01
C PRO A 7 1.64 -3.07 8.75
N TRP A 8 2.95 -2.97 8.89
CA TRP A 8 3.93 -3.14 7.83
C TRP A 8 4.08 -4.58 7.32
N GLN A 9 3.89 -5.61 8.15
CA GLN A 9 4.01 -7.01 7.71
C GLN A 9 2.87 -7.36 6.75
N ALA A 10 1.64 -6.92 7.07
CA ALA A 10 0.48 -7.10 6.21
C ALA A 10 0.64 -6.33 4.89
N LEU A 11 1.22 -5.14 4.93
CA LEU A 11 1.50 -4.35 3.72
C LEU A 11 2.54 -5.05 2.81
N ARG A 12 3.62 -5.59 3.39
CA ARG A 12 4.63 -6.37 2.65
C ARG A 12 4.01 -7.57 1.95
N GLN A 13 3.20 -8.37 2.66
CA GLN A 13 2.55 -9.55 2.07
C GLN A 13 1.66 -9.19 0.88
N ARG A 14 0.94 -8.06 0.95
CA ARG A 14 0.12 -7.58 -0.17
C ARG A 14 0.96 -7.10 -1.34
N TRP A 15 2.07 -6.41 -1.08
CA TRP A 15 3.02 -6.02 -2.11
C TRP A 15 3.60 -7.25 -2.84
N GLU A 16 3.98 -8.29 -2.11
CA GLU A 16 4.45 -9.56 -2.70
C GLU A 16 3.37 -10.25 -3.53
N ALA A 17 2.11 -10.24 -3.08
CA ALA A 17 1.00 -10.80 -3.82
C ALA A 17 0.78 -10.06 -5.15
N VAL A 18 0.74 -8.72 -5.11
CA VAL A 18 0.55 -7.86 -6.28
C VAL A 18 1.72 -7.94 -7.25
N SER A 19 2.95 -8.07 -6.75
CA SER A 19 4.15 -8.23 -7.59
C SER A 19 4.12 -9.50 -8.44
N ARG A 20 3.27 -10.48 -8.08
CA ARG A 20 3.05 -11.71 -8.85
C ARG A 20 1.81 -11.66 -9.75
N THR A 21 0.98 -10.61 -9.64
CA THR A 21 -0.24 -10.49 -10.43
C THR A 21 0.08 -10.06 -11.87
N PRO A 22 -0.40 -10.78 -12.90
CA PRO A 22 -0.20 -10.41 -14.30
C PRO A 22 -0.71 -9.00 -14.63
N ASP A 23 -0.14 -8.40 -15.67
CA ASP A 23 -0.59 -7.09 -16.16
C ASP A 23 -2.04 -7.16 -16.68
N GLY A 24 -2.77 -6.06 -16.56
CA GLY A 24 -4.18 -5.97 -16.96
C GLY A 24 -5.19 -6.47 -15.92
N GLU A 25 -4.75 -7.22 -14.91
CA GLU A 25 -5.61 -7.70 -13.83
C GLU A 25 -5.77 -6.65 -12.71
N PRO A 26 -6.99 -6.49 -12.15
CA PRO A 26 -7.22 -5.66 -10.97
C PRO A 26 -6.34 -6.08 -9.79
N LEU A 27 -5.79 -5.11 -9.07
CA LEU A 27 -4.92 -5.32 -7.94
C LEU A 27 -5.68 -5.11 -6.63
N VAL A 28 -5.30 -5.87 -5.60
CA VAL A 28 -5.86 -5.69 -4.26
C VAL A 28 -5.44 -4.35 -3.67
N SER A 29 -6.30 -3.76 -2.83
CA SER A 29 -5.98 -2.52 -2.13
C SER A 29 -4.81 -2.71 -1.15
N PRO A 30 -3.90 -1.73 -1.01
CA PRO A 30 -2.84 -1.77 0.00
C PRO A 30 -3.37 -1.54 1.44
N CYS A 31 -4.65 -1.21 1.63
CA CYS A 31 -5.23 -0.84 2.92
C CYS A 31 -5.22 -1.95 3.99
N VAL A 32 -4.35 -1.88 4.99
CA VAL A 32 -4.28 -2.85 6.10
C VAL A 32 -5.24 -2.53 7.27
N SER A 33 -6.29 -1.75 7.02
CA SER A 33 -7.26 -1.31 8.03
C SER A 33 -6.66 -0.49 9.19
N VAL A 34 -5.53 0.16 8.93
CA VAL A 34 -4.95 1.19 9.79
C VAL A 34 -5.10 2.52 9.04
N CYS A 35 -5.92 3.42 9.57
CA CYS A 35 -6.23 4.70 8.94
C CYS A 35 -5.75 5.83 9.84
N THR A 36 -4.48 6.18 9.71
CA THR A 36 -3.86 7.29 10.44
C THR A 36 -2.86 7.96 9.50
N MET A 37 -3.01 9.25 9.26
CA MET A 37 -2.13 10.00 8.37
C MET A 37 -0.90 10.51 9.14
N HIS A 38 0.27 10.40 8.53
CA HIS A 38 1.49 11.05 9.00
C HIS A 38 1.57 12.44 8.39
N ALA A 39 1.29 13.49 9.18
CA ALA A 39 1.16 14.86 8.67
C ALA A 39 2.44 15.37 7.98
N GLU A 40 3.63 14.95 8.42
CA GLU A 40 4.89 15.47 7.86
C GLU A 40 5.24 14.91 6.48
N VAL A 41 4.80 13.68 6.16
CA VAL A 41 5.13 13.00 4.89
C VAL A 41 3.91 12.79 4.00
N ASP A 42 2.72 13.20 4.47
CA ASP A 42 1.42 13.07 3.79
C ASP A 42 1.07 11.63 3.33
N GLU A 43 1.44 10.65 4.16
CA GLU A 43 1.20 9.22 3.90
C GLU A 43 0.40 8.59 5.04
N CYS A 44 -0.47 7.63 4.69
CA CYS A 44 -1.13 6.79 5.68
C CYS A 44 -0.12 5.84 6.32
N GLN A 45 0.01 5.87 7.65
CA GLN A 45 0.93 5.02 8.42
C GLN A 45 0.70 3.51 8.21
N GLY A 46 -0.49 3.11 7.79
CA GLY A 46 -0.82 1.71 7.52
C GLY A 46 -0.47 1.24 6.12
N CYS A 47 -0.85 2.01 5.10
CA CYS A 47 -0.77 1.58 3.70
C CYS A 47 0.15 2.42 2.81
N LEU A 48 0.77 3.46 3.38
CA LEU A 48 1.72 4.38 2.75
C LEU A 48 1.17 5.13 1.52
N ARG A 49 -0.15 5.11 1.31
CA ARG A 49 -0.82 5.93 0.30
C ARG A 49 -1.01 7.36 0.78
N SER A 50 -0.96 8.31 -0.15
CA SER A 50 -1.44 9.67 0.08
C SER A 50 -2.97 9.72 0.12
N ILE A 51 -3.52 10.87 0.56
CA ILE A 51 -4.98 11.09 0.55
C ILE A 51 -5.56 10.97 -0.87
N ASP A 52 -4.86 11.51 -1.87
CA ASP A 52 -5.31 11.45 -3.27
C ASP A 52 -5.35 10.01 -3.78
N GLU A 53 -4.33 9.21 -3.48
CA GLU A 53 -4.30 7.79 -3.84
C GLU A 53 -5.36 6.97 -3.10
N ILE A 54 -5.75 7.39 -1.89
CA ILE A 54 -6.88 6.79 -1.16
C ILE A 54 -8.19 7.12 -1.85
N ALA A 55 -8.43 8.39 -2.18
CA ALA A 55 -9.68 8.88 -2.76
C ALA A 55 -9.95 8.30 -4.16
N HIS A 56 -8.91 8.16 -4.98
CA HIS A 56 -9.07 7.74 -6.38
C HIS A 56 -9.07 6.22 -6.58
N TRP A 57 -8.63 5.42 -5.60
CA TRP A 57 -8.41 3.98 -5.76
C TRP A 57 -9.61 3.22 -6.32
N GLY A 58 -10.81 3.49 -5.80
CA GLY A 58 -12.03 2.79 -6.22
C GLY A 58 -12.42 3.03 -7.69
N MET A 59 -11.87 4.08 -8.31
CA MET A 59 -12.10 4.47 -9.70
C MET A 59 -10.90 4.16 -10.60
N SER A 60 -9.78 3.72 -10.05
CA SER A 60 -8.55 3.46 -10.79
C SER A 60 -8.65 2.19 -11.65
N THR A 61 -8.15 2.30 -12.88
CA THR A 61 -7.90 1.17 -13.78
C THR A 61 -6.80 0.25 -13.23
N PRO A 62 -6.68 -1.01 -13.69
CA PRO A 62 -5.58 -1.91 -13.31
C PRO A 62 -4.19 -1.31 -13.54
N ALA A 63 -4.01 -0.53 -14.61
CA ALA A 63 -2.75 0.15 -14.89
C ALA A 63 -2.44 1.24 -13.84
N GLU A 64 -3.43 2.06 -13.48
CA GLU A 64 -3.28 3.08 -12.44
C GLU A 64 -3.04 2.47 -11.05
N GLN A 65 -3.74 1.39 -10.72
CA GLN A 65 -3.51 0.63 -9.48
C GLN A 65 -2.06 0.11 -9.41
N ARG A 66 -1.51 -0.34 -10.54
CA ARG A 66 -0.13 -0.82 -10.64
C ARG A 66 0.87 0.31 -10.43
N LEU A 67 0.61 1.50 -10.99
CA LEU A 67 1.43 2.70 -10.75
C LEU A 67 1.43 3.08 -9.26
N VAL A 68 0.28 3.02 -8.60
CA VAL A 68 0.21 3.22 -7.14
C VAL A 68 1.08 2.19 -6.41
N TRP A 69 0.93 0.90 -6.72
CA TRP A 69 1.74 -0.15 -6.09
C TRP A 69 3.25 -0.02 -6.35
N GLN A 70 3.67 0.48 -7.52
CA GLN A 70 5.06 0.78 -7.81
C GLN A 70 5.61 1.87 -6.88
N ARG A 71 4.89 2.99 -6.73
CA ARG A 71 5.25 4.07 -5.79
C ARG A 71 5.30 3.56 -4.35
N LEU A 72 4.33 2.73 -3.96
CA LEU A 72 4.32 2.12 -2.63
C LEU A 72 5.52 1.21 -2.40
N GLY A 73 5.99 0.48 -3.41
CA GLY A 73 7.20 -0.35 -3.31
C GLY A 73 8.43 0.44 -2.87
N GLU A 74 8.61 1.66 -3.39
CA GLU A 74 9.69 2.57 -2.99
C GLU A 74 9.52 3.05 -1.54
N ARG A 75 8.31 3.50 -1.17
CA ARG A 75 7.99 3.95 0.19
C ARG A 75 8.17 2.84 1.23
N ILE A 76 7.72 1.62 0.91
CA ILE A 76 7.91 0.39 1.70
C ILE A 76 9.39 0.19 2.02
N GLN A 77 10.29 0.32 1.03
CA GLN A 77 11.72 0.20 1.26
C GLN A 77 12.27 1.33 2.15
N GLN A 78 11.76 2.56 2.03
CA GLN A 78 12.21 3.69 2.85
C GLN A 78 11.80 3.56 4.32
N HIS A 79 10.57 3.12 4.59
CA HIS A 79 10.05 2.97 5.95
C HIS A 79 10.60 1.72 6.66
N PHE A 80 10.86 0.62 5.93
CA PHE A 80 11.36 -0.63 6.54
C PHE A 80 12.84 -0.63 6.89
N HIS A 81 13.62 0.32 6.39
CA HIS A 81 15.03 0.47 6.77
C HIS A 81 15.24 1.40 7.96
N LYS A 82 14.17 2.01 8.50
CA LYS A 82 14.26 3.04 9.54
C LYS A 82 13.88 2.56 10.95
N ASP A 83 13.52 1.29 11.12
CA ASP A 83 13.21 0.65 12.42
C ASP A 83 14.06 -0.62 12.65
#